data_AF-X1K0H5-F1
#
_entry.id   AF-X1K0H5-F1
#
_cell.length_a   1.000
_cell.length_b   1.000
_cell.length_c   1.000
_cell.angle_alpha   90.00
_cell.angle_beta   90.00
_cell.angle_gamma   90.00
#
_symmetry.space_group_name_H-M   'P 1'
#
loop_
_entity.id
_entity.type
_entity.pdbx_description
1 polymer ?
#
loop_
_entity_poly.entity_id
_entity_poly.type
_entity_poly.pdbx_seq_one_letter_code
_entity_poly.pdbx_strand_id
1 'polypeptide(L)'
;MPCRYYCWTLILLSLNCATFSPRRSEFEKGLEFYQQADFRQASQLFRSYYVKHPDSDTTLYYLYDCYRRLNQPEKEITILEQLAKINSKDENVYLKLFYYYRKTARYKNLYKLLVHLTPPIKDIFDKHYALTKMLYAEIITGAATKSEYSDPIVFTASNGYLPIFPDGKFYGNDTITNGNLIILLDRLIDPIYPQNFLGMKNLSDHSFLYLPYMRLIHLGIIEFDPELNPDEYASITMAVKAVANLKSRGLFD
;
A
#
# COMPACT_ATOMS: atom_id res chain seq x y z
N MET A 1 29.03 81.49 15.71
CA MET A 1 28.33 80.40 16.45
C MET A 1 27.72 79.41 15.47
N PRO A 2 28.32 78.22 15.24
CA PRO A 2 27.67 77.15 14.50
C PRO A 2 27.74 75.82 15.27
N CYS A 3 26.77 75.55 16.14
CA CYS A 3 26.73 74.31 16.95
C CYS A 3 25.31 73.70 17.01
N ARG A 4 24.53 73.80 15.93
CA ARG A 4 23.13 73.32 15.93
C ARG A 4 22.72 72.39 14.79
N TYR A 5 23.58 72.12 13.81
CA TYR A 5 23.22 71.29 12.66
C TYR A 5 23.84 69.89 12.61
N TYR A 6 24.72 69.53 13.55
CA TYR A 6 25.38 68.21 13.56
C TYR A 6 24.62 67.10 14.32
N CYS A 7 23.62 67.42 15.14
CA CYS A 7 22.88 66.40 15.91
C CYS A 7 21.84 65.63 15.11
N TRP A 8 21.36 66.16 13.97
CA TRP A 8 20.30 65.50 13.19
C TRP A 8 20.83 64.50 12.16
N THR A 9 22.09 64.61 11.74
CA THR A 9 22.70 63.68 10.78
C THR A 9 23.20 62.38 11.42
N LEU A 10 23.41 62.36 12.74
CA LEU A 10 23.81 61.16 13.49
C LEU A 10 22.64 60.30 13.98
N ILE A 11 21.41 60.84 14.03
CA ILE A 11 20.22 60.08 14.46
C ILE A 11 19.59 59.31 13.28
N LEU A 12 19.84 59.72 12.03
CA LEU A 12 19.30 59.04 10.83
C LEU A 12 20.14 57.86 10.32
N LEU A 13 21.32 57.61 10.89
CA LEU A 13 22.21 56.50 10.50
C LEU A 13 22.11 55.26 11.41
N SER A 14 21.38 55.34 12.53
CA SER A 14 21.16 54.19 13.44
C SER A 14 19.81 53.48 13.26
N LEU A 15 18.91 54.01 12.44
CA LEU A 15 17.55 53.46 12.24
C LEU A 15 17.39 52.56 11.01
N ASN A 16 18.43 52.38 10.18
CA ASN A 16 18.37 51.53 8.98
C ASN A 16 19.07 50.17 9.12
N CYS A 17 19.54 49.81 10.31
CA CYS A 17 19.91 48.44 10.65
C CYS A 17 18.83 47.82 11.56
N ALA A 18 17.55 47.99 11.22
CA ALA A 18 16.56 47.00 11.63
C ALA A 18 16.96 45.71 10.90
N THR A 19 17.66 44.85 11.61
CA THR A 19 18.10 43.52 11.17
C THR A 19 16.95 42.84 10.45
N PHE A 20 17.03 42.78 9.11
CA PHE A 20 16.24 41.86 8.30
C PHE A 20 16.76 40.45 8.58
N SER A 21 16.59 39.99 9.82
CA SER A 21 16.72 38.57 10.12
C SER A 21 15.57 37.92 9.38
N PRO A 22 15.82 37.10 8.35
CA PRO A 22 14.74 36.40 7.67
C PRO A 22 13.94 35.67 8.74
N ARG A 23 12.62 35.92 8.77
CA ARG A 23 11.72 35.30 9.74
C ARG A 23 11.77 33.79 9.50
N ARG A 24 12.60 33.08 10.27
CA ARG A 24 12.82 31.64 10.11
C ARG A 24 11.49 30.91 10.05
N SER A 25 11.35 30.05 9.04
CA SER A 25 10.14 29.27 8.84
C SER A 25 9.93 28.29 10.01
N GLU A 26 8.69 27.88 10.27
CA GLU A 26 8.41 26.83 11.28
C GLU A 26 9.14 25.52 10.93
N PHE A 27 9.35 25.25 9.65
CA PHE A 27 10.12 24.11 9.18
C PHE A 27 11.60 24.17 9.60
N GLU A 28 12.28 25.31 9.39
CA GLU A 28 13.67 25.50 9.82
C GLU A 28 13.83 25.32 11.33
N LYS A 29 12.92 25.89 12.12
CA LYS A 29 12.91 25.69 13.57
C LYS A 29 12.68 24.21 13.92
N GLY A 30 11.80 23.53 13.20
CA GLY A 30 11.57 22.10 13.36
C GLY A 30 12.83 21.28 13.11
N LEU A 31 13.62 21.62 12.08
CA LEU A 31 14.90 21.00 11.79
C LEU A 31 15.92 21.20 12.91
N GLU A 32 15.98 22.38 13.52
CA GLU A 32 16.88 22.64 14.65
C GLU A 32 16.57 21.72 15.84
N PHE A 33 15.30 21.63 16.25
CA PHE A 33 14.89 20.71 17.32
C PHE A 33 15.10 19.24 16.94
N TYR A 34 14.89 18.89 15.68
CA TYR A 34 15.15 17.54 15.17
C TYR A 34 16.63 17.17 15.28
N GLN A 35 17.54 18.08 14.91
CA GLN A 35 18.99 17.88 15.05
C GLN A 35 19.43 17.77 16.52
N GLN A 36 18.73 18.46 17.43
CA GLN A 36 18.92 18.35 18.88
C GLN A 36 18.28 17.09 19.49
N ALA A 37 17.68 16.22 18.67
CA ALA A 37 16.92 15.04 19.08
C ALA A 37 15.69 15.33 19.96
N ASP A 38 15.20 16.57 19.99
CA ASP A 38 13.91 16.91 20.59
C ASP A 38 12.80 16.66 19.56
N PHE A 39 12.52 15.37 19.35
CA PHE A 39 11.50 14.93 18.38
C PHE A 39 10.09 15.37 18.76
N ARG A 40 9.84 15.66 20.05
CA ARG A 40 8.53 16.13 20.49
C ARG A 40 8.29 17.53 19.96
N GLN A 41 9.20 18.47 20.19
CA GLN A 41 9.08 19.84 19.69
C GLN A 41 9.17 19.89 18.17
N ALA A 42 10.09 19.13 17.58
CA ALA A 42 10.22 19.02 16.13
C ALA A 42 8.90 18.59 15.46
N SER A 43 8.24 17.55 16.00
CA SER A 43 6.96 17.07 15.46
C SER A 43 5.85 18.13 15.51
N GLN A 44 5.80 18.97 16.55
CA GLN A 44 4.81 20.04 16.65
C GLN A 44 5.03 21.11 15.58
N LEU A 45 6.29 21.51 15.39
CA LEU A 45 6.68 22.50 14.38
C LEU A 45 6.45 21.99 12.97
N PHE A 46 6.87 20.77 12.65
CA PHE A 46 6.60 20.16 11.35
C PHE A 46 5.10 20.02 11.08
N ARG A 47 4.31 19.65 12.09
CA ARG A 47 2.84 19.59 11.94
C ARG A 47 2.25 20.97 11.65
N SER A 48 2.68 22.01 12.38
CA SER A 48 2.21 23.38 12.14
C SER A 48 2.56 23.89 10.75
N TYR A 49 3.75 23.53 10.26
CA TYR A 49 4.19 23.85 8.91
C TYR A 49 3.36 23.10 7.85
N TYR A 50 3.16 21.80 8.02
CA TYR A 50 2.38 20.98 7.08
C TYR A 50 0.93 21.46 6.93
N VAL A 51 0.31 21.97 7.99
CA VAL A 51 -1.04 22.55 7.90
C VAL A 51 -1.09 23.74 6.92
N LYS A 52 -0.01 24.51 6.81
CA LYS A 52 0.11 25.65 5.88
C LYS A 52 0.62 25.23 4.50
N HIS A 53 1.34 24.11 4.43
CA HIS A 53 2.00 23.58 3.24
C HIS A 53 1.72 22.07 3.10
N PRO A 54 0.48 21.68 2.76
CA PRO A 54 0.05 20.27 2.73
C PRO A 54 0.64 19.47 1.55
N ASP A 55 1.33 20.15 0.63
CA ASP A 55 2.02 19.60 -0.54
C ASP A 55 3.48 19.21 -0.25
N SER A 56 3.97 19.45 0.97
CA SER A 56 5.35 19.16 1.35
C SER A 56 5.57 17.72 1.81
N ASP A 57 5.87 16.83 0.87
CA ASP A 57 6.26 15.43 1.12
C ASP A 57 7.41 15.35 2.13
N THR A 58 8.39 16.25 2.00
CA THR A 58 9.55 16.34 2.90
C THR A 58 9.12 16.51 4.36
N THR A 59 8.11 17.35 4.62
CA THR A 59 7.60 17.54 5.98
C THR A 59 6.92 16.28 6.52
N LEU A 60 6.24 15.51 5.67
CA LEU A 60 5.70 14.21 6.05
C LEU A 60 6.79 13.22 6.44
N TYR A 61 7.91 13.16 5.71
CA TYR A 61 9.03 12.29 6.09
C TYR A 61 9.65 12.65 7.43
N TYR A 62 9.80 13.94 7.73
CA TYR A 62 10.27 14.37 9.05
C TYR A 62 9.26 14.05 10.17
N LEU A 63 7.96 14.21 9.92
CA LEU A 63 6.91 13.80 10.85
C LEU A 63 6.93 12.29 11.10
N TYR A 64 7.09 11.50 10.03
CA TYR A 64 7.25 10.04 10.10
C TYR A 64 8.41 9.68 11.02
N ASP A 65 9.60 10.24 10.79
CA ASP A 65 10.77 9.90 11.60
C ASP A 65 10.63 10.36 13.05
N CYS A 66 10.08 11.55 13.29
CA CYS A 66 9.76 12.01 14.65
C CYS A 66 8.84 11.04 15.38
N TYR A 67 7.73 10.62 14.78
CA TYR A 67 6.79 9.69 15.43
C TYR A 67 7.39 8.30 15.65
N ARG A 68 8.22 7.83 14.72
CA ARG A 68 8.98 6.60 14.88
C ARG A 68 9.91 6.67 16.10
N ARG A 69 10.70 7.74 16.22
CA ARG A 69 11.63 7.94 17.36
C ARG A 69 10.93 8.19 18.69
N LEU A 70 9.70 8.69 18.66
CA LEU A 70 8.85 8.84 19.84
C LEU A 70 8.09 7.56 20.22
N ASN A 71 8.29 6.45 19.50
CA ASN A 71 7.54 5.19 19.67
C ASN A 71 6.02 5.39 19.60
N GLN A 72 5.54 6.17 18.62
CA GLN A 72 4.12 6.45 18.40
C GLN A 72 3.62 5.76 17.11
N PRO A 73 3.48 4.42 17.11
CA PRO A 73 3.24 3.64 15.88
C PRO A 73 1.96 4.02 15.16
N GLU A 74 0.86 4.32 15.87
CA GLU A 74 -0.39 4.74 15.21
C GLU A 74 -0.24 6.05 14.42
N LYS A 75 0.53 7.00 14.94
CA LYS A 75 0.82 8.26 14.22
C LYS A 75 1.80 8.04 13.09
N GLU A 76 2.81 7.19 13.29
CA GLU A 76 3.74 6.78 12.23
C GLU A 76 2.98 6.23 11.03
N ILE A 77 2.05 5.29 11.26
CA ILE A 77 1.24 4.70 10.20
C ILE A 77 0.32 5.71 9.53
N THR A 78 -0.28 6.62 10.29
CA THR A 78 -1.10 7.70 9.72
C THR A 78 -0.29 8.53 8.71
N ILE A 79 0.98 8.82 9.00
CA ILE A 79 1.85 9.55 8.07
C ILE A 79 2.20 8.70 6.85
N LEU A 80 2.49 7.41 7.01
CA LEU A 80 2.71 6.51 5.87
C LEU A 80 1.49 6.41 4.97
N GLU A 81 0.29 6.36 5.52
CA GLU A 81 -0.97 6.37 4.77
C GLU A 81 -1.13 7.67 3.96
N GLN A 82 -0.73 8.81 4.52
CA GLN A 82 -0.71 10.09 3.80
C GLN A 82 0.29 10.06 2.64
N LEU A 83 1.51 9.56 2.87
CA LEU A 83 2.53 9.39 1.83
C LEU A 83 2.07 8.45 0.71
N ALA A 84 1.39 7.34 1.05
CA ALA A 84 0.83 6.44 0.06
C ALA A 84 -0.30 7.09 -0.75
N LYS A 85 -1.15 7.90 -0.10
CA LYS A 85 -2.27 8.61 -0.75
C LYS A 85 -1.82 9.61 -1.81
N ILE A 86 -0.66 10.24 -1.62
CA ILE A 86 -0.05 11.15 -2.61
C ILE A 86 0.85 10.42 -3.61
N ASN A 87 0.81 9.09 -3.65
CA ASN A 87 1.62 8.24 -4.53
C ASN A 87 3.13 8.47 -4.36
N SER A 88 3.61 8.45 -3.11
CA SER A 88 5.05 8.47 -2.83
C SER A 88 5.80 7.44 -3.68
N LYS A 89 6.98 7.82 -4.18
CA LYS A 89 7.83 6.92 -4.96
C LYS A 89 8.70 6.01 -4.08
N ASP A 90 8.66 6.19 -2.77
CA ASP A 90 9.44 5.40 -1.82
C ASP A 90 8.74 4.06 -1.53
N GLU A 91 9.33 2.97 -2.03
CA GLU A 91 8.84 1.62 -1.80
C GLU A 91 8.70 1.26 -0.32
N ASN A 92 9.54 1.84 0.54
CA ASN A 92 9.51 1.55 1.97
C ASN A 92 8.20 1.97 2.62
N VAL A 93 7.53 3.00 2.09
CA VAL A 93 6.21 3.44 2.56
C VAL A 93 5.22 2.28 2.45
N TYR A 94 5.14 1.66 1.27
CA TYR A 94 4.22 0.57 0.98
C TYR A 94 4.61 -0.71 1.70
N LEU A 95 5.90 -1.06 1.74
CA LEU A 95 6.39 -2.26 2.44
C LEU A 95 6.09 -2.20 3.95
N LYS A 96 6.26 -1.03 4.57
CA LYS A 96 5.94 -0.81 5.99
C LYS A 96 4.43 -0.88 6.25
N LEU A 97 3.61 -0.27 5.40
CA LEU A 97 2.15 -0.37 5.50
C LEU A 97 1.67 -1.81 5.34
N PHE A 98 2.20 -2.52 4.34
CA PHE A 98 1.89 -3.94 4.11
C PHE A 98 2.22 -4.78 5.34
N TYR A 99 3.44 -4.66 5.88
CA TYR A 99 3.85 -5.37 7.09
C TYR A 99 2.96 -5.02 8.29
N TYR A 100 2.70 -3.74 8.51
CA TYR A 100 1.90 -3.27 9.63
C TYR A 100 0.46 -3.80 9.55
N TYR A 101 -0.21 -3.67 8.40
CA TYR A 101 -1.59 -4.11 8.25
C TYR A 101 -1.74 -5.62 8.43
N ARG A 102 -0.78 -6.42 7.97
CA ARG A 102 -0.77 -7.86 8.24
C ARG A 102 -0.59 -8.15 9.72
N LYS A 103 0.42 -7.53 10.36
CA LYS A 103 0.72 -7.73 11.79
C LYS A 103 -0.43 -7.34 12.72
N THR A 104 -1.18 -6.30 12.37
CA THR A 104 -2.30 -5.81 13.18
C THR A 104 -3.66 -6.30 12.68
N ALA A 105 -3.70 -7.32 11.80
CA ALA A 105 -4.93 -7.88 11.23
C ALA A 105 -5.88 -6.85 10.58
N ARG A 106 -5.34 -5.77 10.01
CA ARG A 106 -6.11 -4.73 9.29
C ARG A 106 -6.27 -5.12 7.81
N TYR A 107 -6.87 -6.27 7.55
CA TYR A 107 -6.94 -6.87 6.20
C TYR A 107 -7.68 -6.01 5.17
N LYS A 108 -8.70 -5.25 5.60
CA LYS A 108 -9.40 -4.29 4.73
C LYS A 108 -8.48 -3.20 4.20
N ASN A 109 -7.56 -2.72 5.03
CA ASN A 109 -6.57 -1.71 4.63
C ASN A 109 -5.47 -2.35 3.78
N LEU A 110 -5.05 -3.57 4.12
CA LEU A 110 -4.12 -4.37 3.30
C LEU A 110 -4.65 -4.54 1.87
N TYR A 111 -5.90 -4.98 1.72
CA TYR A 111 -6.52 -5.16 0.41
C TYR A 111 -6.59 -3.83 -0.37
N LYS A 112 -7.05 -2.75 0.27
CA LYS A 112 -7.08 -1.42 -0.36
C LYS A 112 -5.69 -0.95 -0.80
N LEU A 113 -4.67 -1.14 0.03
CA LEU A 113 -3.29 -0.82 -0.32
C LEU A 113 -2.86 -1.56 -1.59
N LEU A 114 -3.08 -2.87 -1.64
CA LEU A 114 -2.67 -3.72 -2.75
C LEU A 114 -3.40 -3.40 -4.06
N VAL A 115 -4.71 -3.11 -4.00
CA VAL A 115 -5.51 -2.73 -5.17
C VAL A 115 -5.03 -1.44 -5.82
N HIS A 116 -4.54 -0.50 -5.00
CA HIS A 116 -4.11 0.82 -5.44
C HIS A 116 -2.60 0.93 -5.72
N LEU A 117 -1.85 -0.19 -5.69
CA LEU A 117 -0.46 -0.18 -6.10
C LEU A 117 -0.33 0.19 -7.58
N THR A 118 0.61 1.08 -7.87
CA THR A 118 0.96 1.50 -9.22
C THR A 118 2.40 1.11 -9.54
N PRO A 119 2.77 0.88 -10.83
CA PRO A 119 4.17 0.70 -11.21
C PRO A 119 5.02 1.93 -10.82
N PRO A 120 6.27 1.74 -10.36
CA PRO A 120 7.01 0.48 -10.26
C PRO A 120 6.77 -0.30 -8.95
N ILE A 121 6.05 0.29 -7.99
CA ILE A 121 5.84 -0.32 -6.65
C ILE A 121 5.14 -1.67 -6.76
N LYS A 122 4.16 -1.78 -7.66
CA LYS A 122 3.50 -3.04 -7.99
C LYS A 122 4.51 -4.17 -8.30
N ASP A 123 5.46 -3.90 -9.19
CA ASP A 123 6.43 -4.90 -9.67
C ASP A 123 7.42 -5.28 -8.56
N ILE A 124 7.75 -4.30 -7.69
CA ILE A 124 8.55 -4.53 -6.48
C ILE A 124 7.85 -5.52 -5.56
N PHE A 125 6.53 -5.41 -5.35
CA PHE A 125 5.78 -6.35 -4.51
C PHE A 125 5.80 -7.76 -5.07
N ASP A 126 5.52 -7.90 -6.36
CA ASP A 126 5.51 -9.21 -7.03
C ASP A 126 6.90 -9.88 -7.02
N LYS A 127 7.99 -9.08 -6.97
CA LYS A 127 9.36 -9.58 -6.82
C LYS A 127 9.74 -9.93 -5.37
N HIS A 128 9.29 -9.15 -4.39
CA HIS A 128 9.72 -9.30 -2.99
C HIS A 128 8.88 -10.31 -2.20
N TYR A 129 7.62 -10.52 -2.59
CA TYR A 129 6.71 -11.38 -1.86
C TYR A 129 6.08 -12.43 -2.77
N ALA A 130 6.15 -13.68 -2.30
CA ALA A 130 5.38 -14.77 -2.88
C ALA A 130 3.91 -14.67 -2.43
N LEU A 131 2.99 -15.01 -3.33
CA LEU A 131 1.58 -15.20 -2.96
C LEU A 131 1.43 -16.52 -2.20
N THR A 132 1.42 -16.44 -0.86
CA THR A 132 1.14 -17.62 -0.03
C THR A 132 -0.35 -17.84 0.18
N LYS A 133 -0.74 -19.05 0.59
CA LYS A 133 -2.13 -19.34 0.99
C LYS A 133 -2.63 -18.42 2.10
N MET A 134 -1.78 -18.10 3.08
CA MET A 134 -2.13 -17.13 4.12
C MET A 134 -2.37 -15.75 3.52
N LEU A 135 -1.46 -15.25 2.67
CA LEU A 135 -1.63 -13.92 2.08
C LEU A 135 -2.87 -13.86 1.16
N TYR A 136 -3.15 -14.92 0.41
CA TYR A 136 -4.37 -15.02 -0.37
C TYR A 136 -5.62 -14.99 0.53
N ALA A 137 -5.61 -15.70 1.66
CA ALA A 137 -6.70 -15.65 2.63
C ALA A 137 -6.90 -14.24 3.18
N GLU A 138 -5.82 -13.55 3.57
CA GLU A 138 -5.86 -12.17 4.05
C GLU A 138 -6.41 -11.20 2.98
N ILE A 139 -6.04 -11.37 1.71
CA ILE A 139 -6.56 -10.58 0.57
C ILE A 139 -8.06 -10.78 0.43
N ILE A 140 -8.52 -12.04 0.42
CA ILE A 140 -9.94 -12.39 0.34
C ILE A 140 -10.71 -11.80 1.53
N THR A 141 -10.25 -12.02 2.75
CA THR A 141 -10.86 -11.47 3.95
C THR A 141 -10.91 -9.93 3.90
N GLY A 142 -9.85 -9.27 3.42
CA GLY A 142 -9.83 -7.81 3.28
C GLY A 142 -10.75 -7.27 2.18
N ALA A 143 -10.98 -8.06 1.13
CA ALA A 143 -11.91 -7.73 0.07
C ALA A 143 -13.37 -7.88 0.50
N ALA A 144 -13.67 -8.85 1.37
CA ALA A 144 -15.02 -9.15 1.82
C ALA A 144 -15.65 -7.99 2.62
N THR A 145 -16.96 -7.84 2.49
CA THR A 145 -17.76 -6.80 3.15
C THR A 145 -18.13 -7.16 4.58
N LYS A 146 -18.35 -8.46 4.85
CA LYS A 146 -18.86 -9.00 6.14
C LYS A 146 -17.77 -9.47 7.09
N SER A 147 -16.50 -9.34 6.73
CA SER A 147 -15.37 -10.02 7.38
C SER A 147 -14.76 -9.27 8.57
N GLU A 148 -15.38 -8.21 9.08
CA GLU A 148 -14.76 -7.43 10.15
C GLU A 148 -14.49 -8.33 11.37
N TYR A 149 -13.19 -8.54 11.65
CA TYR A 149 -12.62 -9.32 12.76
C TYR A 149 -12.61 -10.86 12.62
N SER A 150 -12.84 -11.43 11.43
CA SER A 150 -12.70 -12.87 11.23
C SER A 150 -11.24 -13.30 11.02
N ASP A 151 -10.84 -14.42 11.61
CA ASP A 151 -9.59 -15.12 11.24
C ASP A 151 -9.63 -15.46 9.73
N PRO A 152 -8.61 -15.07 8.94
CA PRO A 152 -8.65 -15.25 7.49
C PRO A 152 -8.80 -16.70 7.03
N ILE A 153 -8.19 -17.64 7.77
CA ILE A 153 -8.24 -19.06 7.43
C ILE A 153 -9.66 -19.56 7.66
N VAL A 154 -10.22 -19.31 8.84
CA VAL A 154 -11.58 -19.73 9.18
C VAL A 154 -12.58 -19.12 8.21
N PHE A 155 -12.46 -17.82 7.93
CA PHE A 155 -13.33 -17.12 7.00
C PHE A 155 -13.28 -17.73 5.59
N THR A 156 -12.09 -17.89 5.04
CA THR A 156 -11.94 -18.40 3.66
C THR A 156 -12.31 -19.87 3.52
N ALA A 157 -12.04 -20.69 4.53
CA ALA A 157 -12.44 -22.09 4.53
C ALA A 157 -13.97 -22.26 4.63
N SER A 158 -14.60 -21.57 5.56
CA SER A 158 -16.06 -21.66 5.80
C SER A 158 -16.90 -21.15 4.63
N ASN A 159 -16.39 -20.16 3.90
CA ASN A 159 -17.05 -19.63 2.69
C ASN A 159 -16.59 -20.32 1.40
N GLY A 160 -15.72 -21.33 1.48
CA GLY A 160 -15.27 -22.10 0.31
C GLY A 160 -14.27 -21.37 -0.61
N TYR A 161 -13.76 -20.20 -0.21
CA TYR A 161 -12.78 -19.41 -0.97
C TYR A 161 -11.39 -20.05 -0.99
N LEU A 162 -11.01 -20.75 0.08
CA LEU A 162 -9.74 -21.44 0.18
C LEU A 162 -9.94 -22.77 0.93
N PRO A 163 -9.91 -23.92 0.25
CA PRO A 163 -10.19 -25.21 0.87
C PRO A 163 -9.08 -25.60 1.87
N ILE A 164 -9.49 -26.29 2.95
CA ILE A 164 -8.59 -27.00 3.86
C ILE A 164 -8.20 -28.34 3.20
N PHE A 165 -6.99 -28.82 3.49
CA PHE A 165 -6.55 -30.12 2.99
C PHE A 165 -7.35 -31.29 3.60
N PRO A 166 -7.36 -32.47 2.96
CA PRO A 166 -8.06 -33.65 3.47
C PRO A 166 -7.66 -34.09 4.88
N ASP A 167 -6.44 -33.75 5.32
CA ASP A 167 -5.93 -34.03 6.66
C ASP A 167 -6.37 -32.99 7.72
N GLY A 168 -7.21 -32.04 7.33
CA GLY A 168 -7.73 -30.98 8.19
C GLY A 168 -6.73 -29.85 8.47
N LYS A 169 -5.54 -29.86 7.86
CA LYS A 169 -4.52 -28.84 8.12
C LYS A 169 -4.55 -27.70 7.11
N PHE A 170 -4.17 -26.52 7.59
CA PHE A 170 -3.94 -25.33 6.76
C PHE A 170 -2.45 -25.03 6.65
N TYR A 171 -1.91 -25.19 5.45
CA TYR A 171 -0.51 -24.92 5.15
C TYR A 171 -0.34 -23.48 4.64
N GLY A 172 -0.42 -22.52 5.56
CA GLY A 172 -0.47 -21.09 5.22
C GLY A 172 0.77 -20.53 4.52
N ASN A 173 1.93 -21.19 4.68
CA ASN A 173 3.18 -20.78 4.05
C ASN A 173 3.37 -21.36 2.63
N ASP A 174 2.48 -22.25 2.18
CA ASP A 174 2.53 -22.76 0.81
C ASP A 174 2.35 -21.60 -0.18
N THR A 175 3.21 -21.57 -1.18
CA THR A 175 3.09 -20.60 -2.28
C THR A 175 2.06 -21.11 -3.29
N ILE A 176 1.25 -20.20 -3.82
CA ILE A 176 0.24 -20.47 -4.83
C ILE A 176 0.89 -20.32 -6.22
N THR A 177 0.78 -21.34 -7.06
CA THR A 177 1.15 -21.27 -8.48
C THR A 177 0.04 -20.64 -9.31
N ASN A 178 0.35 -20.24 -10.55
CA ASN A 178 -0.66 -19.76 -11.50
C ASN A 178 -1.78 -20.79 -11.69
N GLY A 179 -1.44 -22.07 -11.84
CA GLY A 179 -2.42 -23.16 -11.95
C GLY A 179 -3.32 -23.28 -10.71
N ASN A 180 -2.73 -23.17 -9.51
CA ASN A 180 -3.50 -23.19 -8.27
C ASN A 180 -4.44 -21.98 -8.17
N LEU A 181 -3.97 -20.78 -8.51
CA LEU A 181 -4.78 -19.57 -8.49
C LEU A 181 -5.96 -19.66 -9.46
N ILE A 182 -5.73 -20.17 -10.67
CA ILE A 182 -6.78 -20.40 -11.68
C ILE A 182 -7.89 -21.29 -11.10
N ILE A 183 -7.54 -22.43 -10.51
CA ILE A 183 -8.53 -23.33 -9.91
C ILE A 183 -9.27 -22.67 -8.74
N LEU A 184 -8.56 -21.92 -7.89
CA LEU A 184 -9.19 -21.23 -6.76
C LEU A 184 -10.21 -20.19 -7.23
N LEU A 185 -9.89 -19.40 -8.25
CA LEU A 185 -10.79 -18.37 -8.80
C LEU A 185 -11.95 -18.98 -9.57
N ASP A 186 -11.70 -20.01 -10.38
CA ASP A 186 -12.72 -20.69 -11.19
C ASP A 186 -13.82 -21.35 -10.35
N ARG A 187 -13.49 -21.77 -9.13
CA ARG A 187 -14.47 -22.30 -8.18
C ARG A 187 -15.47 -21.26 -7.66
N LEU A 188 -15.19 -19.98 -7.86
CA LEU A 188 -16.01 -18.86 -7.37
C LEU A 188 -17.00 -18.35 -8.43
N ILE A 189 -17.00 -18.96 -9.62
CA ILE A 189 -17.85 -18.55 -10.73
C ILE A 189 -18.76 -19.71 -11.15
N ASP A 190 -19.92 -19.37 -11.68
CA ASP A 190 -20.82 -20.37 -12.26
C ASP A 190 -20.17 -21.03 -13.49
N PRO A 191 -20.43 -22.33 -13.72
CA PRO A 191 -19.90 -23.04 -14.88
C PRO A 191 -20.53 -22.49 -16.16
N ILE A 192 -19.75 -21.69 -16.88
CA ILE A 192 -20.15 -21.15 -18.19
C ILE A 192 -19.17 -21.61 -19.28
N TYR A 193 -19.63 -21.69 -20.52
CA TYR A 193 -18.76 -22.07 -21.63
C TYR A 193 -18.15 -20.81 -22.30
N PRO A 194 -16.82 -20.69 -22.40
CA PRO A 194 -16.18 -19.54 -23.05
C PRO A 194 -16.57 -19.44 -24.53
N GLN A 195 -16.76 -18.21 -25.03
CA GLN A 195 -17.06 -17.99 -26.45
C GLN A 195 -15.82 -18.05 -27.34
N ASN A 196 -14.66 -17.71 -26.78
CA ASN A 196 -13.38 -17.63 -27.51
C ASN A 196 -12.35 -18.52 -26.82
N PHE A 197 -11.61 -19.27 -27.63
CA PHE A 197 -10.48 -20.09 -27.18
C PHE A 197 -9.21 -19.51 -27.78
N LEU A 198 -8.22 -19.26 -26.92
CA LEU A 198 -6.97 -18.61 -27.30
C LEU A 198 -5.82 -19.59 -27.12
N GLY A 199 -4.94 -19.66 -28.11
CA GLY A 199 -3.74 -20.50 -28.05
C GLY A 199 -2.79 -20.05 -26.95
N MET A 200 -2.19 -21.02 -26.26
CA MET A 200 -1.28 -20.82 -25.13
C MET A 200 0.03 -21.54 -25.41
N LYS A 201 1.15 -20.96 -25.01
CA LYS A 201 2.46 -21.58 -25.19
C LYS A 201 2.76 -22.66 -24.16
N ASN A 202 2.41 -22.39 -22.90
CA ASN A 202 2.77 -23.22 -21.75
C ASN A 202 1.58 -23.98 -21.16
N LEU A 203 0.43 -24.01 -21.85
CA LEU A 203 -0.75 -24.75 -21.42
C LEU A 203 -1.43 -25.44 -22.61
N SER A 204 -1.48 -26.77 -22.61
CA SER A 204 -2.22 -27.53 -23.62
C SER A 204 -3.73 -27.32 -23.47
N ASP A 205 -4.44 -27.26 -24.59
CA ASP A 205 -5.91 -27.26 -24.68
C ASP A 205 -6.57 -28.52 -24.10
N HIS A 206 -5.83 -29.63 -23.98
CA HIS A 206 -6.25 -30.85 -23.30
C HIS A 206 -5.98 -30.83 -21.79
N SER A 207 -5.34 -29.78 -21.25
CA SER A 207 -5.10 -29.65 -19.81
C SER A 207 -6.39 -29.35 -19.06
N PHE A 208 -6.52 -29.91 -17.85
CA PHE A 208 -7.64 -29.62 -16.95
C PHE A 208 -7.71 -28.14 -16.53
N LEU A 209 -6.62 -27.39 -16.66
CA LEU A 209 -6.55 -25.96 -16.36
C LEU A 209 -7.03 -25.06 -17.51
N TYR A 210 -7.06 -25.57 -18.75
CA TYR A 210 -7.30 -24.75 -19.93
C TYR A 210 -8.72 -24.15 -19.93
N LEU A 211 -9.73 -24.98 -19.69
CA LEU A 211 -11.12 -24.51 -19.64
C LEU A 211 -11.38 -23.53 -18.47
N PRO A 212 -10.94 -23.82 -17.22
CA PRO A 212 -10.98 -22.84 -16.13
C PRO A 212 -10.33 -21.49 -16.49
N TYR A 213 -9.14 -21.51 -17.08
CA TYR A 213 -8.42 -20.30 -17.47
C TYR A 213 -9.21 -19.48 -18.50
N MET A 214 -9.74 -20.15 -19.54
CA MET A 214 -10.55 -19.50 -20.58
C MET A 214 -11.86 -18.92 -20.02
N ARG A 215 -12.50 -19.57 -19.03
CA ARG A 215 -13.68 -19.01 -18.33
C ARG A 215 -13.35 -17.72 -17.61
N LEU A 216 -12.25 -17.71 -16.86
CA LEU A 216 -11.81 -16.52 -16.12
C LEU A 216 -11.46 -15.36 -17.05
N ILE A 217 -10.85 -15.62 -18.21
CA ILE A 217 -10.62 -14.60 -19.25
C ILE A 217 -11.93 -14.12 -19.85
N HIS A 218 -12.82 -15.04 -20.22
CA HIS A 218 -14.12 -14.70 -20.81
C HIS A 218 -14.94 -13.79 -19.91
N LEU A 219 -14.88 -14.04 -18.60
CA LEU A 219 -15.50 -13.18 -17.57
C LEU A 219 -14.70 -11.94 -17.24
N GLY A 220 -13.51 -11.73 -17.81
CA GLY A 220 -12.62 -10.62 -17.47
C GLY A 220 -12.21 -10.61 -15.99
N ILE A 221 -12.09 -11.78 -15.37
CA ILE A 221 -11.56 -11.93 -14.01
C ILE A 221 -10.04 -11.83 -14.04
N ILE A 222 -9.40 -12.49 -15.00
CA ILE A 222 -7.96 -12.40 -15.26
C ILE A 222 -7.71 -11.93 -16.69
N GLU A 223 -6.56 -11.31 -16.91
CA GLU A 223 -6.11 -10.95 -18.25
C GLU A 223 -5.51 -12.16 -18.97
N PHE A 224 -5.69 -12.20 -20.29
CA PHE A 224 -5.05 -13.21 -21.12
C PHE A 224 -3.55 -12.95 -21.19
N ASP A 225 -2.77 -13.98 -20.87
CA ASP A 225 -1.32 -14.02 -21.00
C ASP A 225 -0.95 -15.30 -21.76
N PRO A 226 -0.50 -15.20 -23.04
CA PRO A 226 -0.15 -16.38 -23.83
C PRO A 226 1.08 -17.13 -23.31
N GLU A 227 1.89 -16.48 -22.47
CA GLU A 227 3.11 -17.02 -21.88
C GLU A 227 2.88 -17.57 -20.46
N LEU A 228 1.65 -17.50 -19.92
CA LEU A 228 1.35 -17.95 -18.56
C LEU A 228 1.78 -19.41 -18.36
N ASN A 229 2.72 -19.61 -17.43
CA ASN A 229 3.19 -20.92 -17.03
C ASN A 229 2.44 -21.37 -15.75
N PRO A 230 1.66 -22.46 -15.78
CA PRO A 230 0.89 -22.92 -14.63
C PRO A 230 1.72 -23.29 -13.39
N ASP A 231 2.98 -23.69 -13.60
CA ASP A 231 3.86 -24.16 -12.53
C ASP A 231 4.64 -23.01 -11.86
N GLU A 232 4.66 -21.83 -12.48
CA GLU A 232 5.25 -20.63 -11.89
C GLU A 232 4.38 -20.07 -10.76
N TYR A 233 5.02 -19.37 -9.83
CA TYR A 233 4.33 -18.74 -8.71
C TYR A 233 3.45 -17.60 -9.19
N ALA A 234 2.21 -17.59 -8.71
CA ALA A 234 1.28 -16.51 -8.98
C ALA A 234 1.74 -15.24 -8.27
N SER A 235 1.58 -14.11 -8.96
CA SER A 235 1.90 -12.81 -8.41
C SER A 235 0.78 -12.31 -7.49
N ILE A 236 1.15 -11.46 -6.51
CA ILE A 236 0.18 -10.84 -5.61
C ILE A 236 -0.76 -9.97 -6.43
N THR A 237 -0.23 -9.23 -7.39
CA THR A 237 -1.07 -8.33 -8.17
C THR A 237 -2.09 -9.07 -9.03
N MET A 238 -1.73 -10.22 -9.62
CA MET A 238 -2.67 -11.03 -10.38
C MET A 238 -3.85 -11.46 -9.49
N ALA A 239 -3.56 -11.97 -8.29
CA ALA A 239 -4.60 -12.38 -7.35
C ALA A 239 -5.47 -11.21 -6.88
N VAL A 240 -4.87 -10.09 -6.50
CA VAL A 240 -5.60 -8.90 -6.02
C VAL A 240 -6.52 -8.34 -7.11
N LYS A 241 -6.02 -8.25 -8.35
CA LYS A 241 -6.81 -7.80 -9.50
C LYS A 241 -7.97 -8.75 -9.78
N ALA A 242 -7.72 -10.07 -9.75
CA ALA A 242 -8.76 -11.07 -9.93
C ALA A 242 -9.87 -10.97 -8.86
N VAL A 243 -9.48 -10.83 -7.59
CA VAL A 243 -10.43 -10.66 -6.47
C VAL A 243 -11.22 -9.35 -6.62
N ALA A 244 -10.57 -8.25 -7.03
CA ALA A 244 -11.26 -6.99 -7.32
C ALA A 244 -12.27 -7.14 -8.47
N ASN A 245 -11.92 -7.86 -9.53
CA ASN A 245 -12.81 -8.12 -10.66
C ASN A 245 -14.01 -8.98 -10.24
N LEU A 246 -13.79 -10.06 -9.48
CA LEU A 246 -14.87 -10.88 -8.92
C LEU A 246 -15.83 -10.02 -8.08
N LYS A 247 -15.29 -9.19 -7.18
CA LYS A 247 -16.07 -8.29 -6.33
C LYS A 247 -16.90 -7.30 -7.14
N SER A 248 -16.29 -6.64 -8.13
CA SER A 248 -16.96 -5.65 -8.98
C SER A 248 -18.13 -6.24 -9.77
N ARG A 249 -18.12 -7.56 -9.99
CA ARG A 249 -19.14 -8.30 -10.72
C ARG A 249 -20.18 -8.95 -9.81
N GLY A 250 -20.07 -8.81 -8.49
CA GLY A 250 -20.97 -9.44 -7.53
C GLY A 250 -20.79 -10.96 -7.42
N LEU A 251 -19.62 -11.48 -7.83
CA LEU A 251 -19.25 -12.91 -7.74
C LEU A 251 -18.51 -13.23 -6.43
N PHE A 252 -18.41 -12.24 -5.54
CA PHE A 252 -17.61 -12.28 -4.32
C PHE A 252 -18.18 -11.31 -3.27
N ASP A 253 -18.21 -11.72 -1.99
CA ASP A 253 -18.92 -11.05 -0.88
C ASP A 253 -18.06 -10.80 0.36
#